data_AF-A0A971P468-F1
#
_entry.id   AF-A0A971P468-F1
#
_cell.length_a   1.000
_cell.length_b   1.000
_cell.length_c   1.000
_cell.angle_alpha   90.00
_cell.angle_beta   90.00
_cell.angle_gamma   90.00
#
_symmetry.space_group_name_H-M   'P 1'
#
loop_
_entity.id
_entity.type
_entity.pdbx_description
1 polymer ?
#
loop_
_entity_poly.entity_id
_entity_poly.type
_entity_poly.pdbx_seq_one_letter_code
_entity_poly.pdbx_strand_id
1 'polypeptide(L)' 'MKFQVTEFKTAHEAIEHAVATDGIAVRLNGQNLVVSEDDIDRLMDNGIGFAYLDDRNGTIVTIPVNP' A
#
# COMPACT_ATOMS: atom_id res chain seq x y z
N MET A 1 -3.43 -11.60 14.72
CA MET A 1 -2.72 -11.79 13.45
C MET A 1 -1.82 -10.57 13.27
N LYS A 2 -0.50 -10.73 13.11
CA LYS A 2 0.42 -9.59 12.96
C LYS A 2 0.69 -9.37 11.48
N PHE A 3 0.19 -8.26 10.94
CA PHE A 3 0.66 -7.74 9.65
C PHE A 3 2.07 -7.18 9.86
N GLN A 4 3.02 -7.53 8.99
CA GLN A 4 4.29 -6.80 8.93
C GLN A 4 4.08 -5.58 8.03
N VAL A 5 3.43 -4.57 8.58
CA VAL A 5 3.24 -3.28 7.90
C VAL A 5 4.31 -2.31 8.38
N THR A 6 4.89 -1.59 7.44
CA THR A 6 5.68 -0.39 7.75
C THR A 6 4.83 0.82 7.38
N GLU A 7 4.55 1.68 8.36
CA GLU A 7 3.75 2.89 8.17
C GLU A 7 4.65 4.08 7.83
N PHE A 8 4.18 4.91 6.89
CA PHE A 8 4.89 6.09 6.41
C PHE A 8 4.00 7.34 6.48
N LYS A 9 4.65 8.47 6.77
CA LYS A 9 3.97 9.76 6.92
C LYS A 9 3.41 10.24 5.58
N THR A 10 4.12 9.99 4.49
CA THR A 10 3.73 10.40 3.14
C THR A 10 3.58 9.20 2.20
N ALA A 11 2.79 9.39 1.14
CA ALA A 11 2.67 8.37 0.09
C ALA A 11 3.99 8.17 -0.67
N HIS A 12 4.76 9.25 -0.85
CA HIS A 12 6.04 9.20 -1.53
C HIS A 12 7.04 8.32 -0.78
N GLU A 13 7.18 8.51 0.55
CA GLU A 13 8.04 7.65 1.38
C GLU A 13 7.63 6.17 1.32
N ALA A 14 6.32 5.88 1.31
CA ALA A 14 5.83 4.51 1.18
C ALA A 14 6.20 3.90 -0.19
N ILE A 15 6.05 4.66 -1.27
CA ILE A 15 6.40 4.21 -2.63
C ILE A 15 7.90 3.97 -2.74
N GLU A 16 8.73 4.92 -2.28
CA GLU A 16 10.18 4.77 -2.30
C GLU A 16 10.63 3.53 -1.51
N HIS A 17 10.03 3.31 -0.34
CA HIS A 17 10.35 2.14 0.47
C HIS A 17 9.91 0.84 -0.21
N ALA A 18 8.71 0.80 -0.79
CA ALA A 18 8.20 -0.36 -1.52
C ALA A 18 9.15 -0.76 -2.67
N VAL A 19 9.63 0.21 -3.44
CA VAL A 19 10.63 -0.02 -4.50
C VAL A 19 11.94 -0.58 -3.94
N ALA A 20 12.38 -0.07 -2.78
CA ALA A 20 13.63 -0.51 -2.15
C ALA A 20 13.55 -1.90 -1.50
N THR A 21 12.36 -2.34 -1.09
CA THR A 21 12.14 -3.60 -0.36
C THR A 21 11.38 -4.66 -1.13
N ASP A 22 11.03 -4.41 -2.40
CA ASP A 22 10.16 -5.26 -3.20
C ASP A 22 8.78 -5.47 -2.55
N GLY A 23 8.31 -4.44 -1.84
CA GLY A 23 7.00 -4.40 -1.20
C GLY A 23 5.95 -3.70 -2.06
N ILE A 24 4.73 -3.62 -1.54
CA ILE A 24 3.60 -2.97 -2.21
C ILE A 24 3.13 -1.78 -1.37
N ALA A 25 3.21 -0.58 -1.94
CA ALA A 25 2.72 0.63 -1.29
C ALA A 25 1.20 0.72 -1.44
N VAL A 26 0.49 0.85 -0.32
CA VAL A 26 -0.96 0.98 -0.26
C VAL A 26 -1.39 2.08 0.69
N ARG A 27 -2.59 2.60 0.45
CA ARG A 27 -3.35 3.40 1.40
C ARG A 27 -4.49 2.57 1.97
N LEU A 28 -4.48 2.40 3.28
CA LEU A 28 -5.50 1.67 4.04
C LEU A 28 -5.95 2.54 5.20
N ASN A 29 -7.26 2.79 5.32
CA ASN A 29 -7.84 3.65 6.37
C ASN A 29 -7.16 5.03 6.51
N GLY A 30 -6.68 5.60 5.40
CA GLY A 30 -5.98 6.89 5.38
C GLY A 30 -4.48 6.83 5.70
N GLN A 31 -3.95 5.67 6.11
CA GLN A 31 -2.53 5.46 6.39
C GLN A 31 -1.78 5.00 5.15
N ASN A 32 -0.51 5.39 4.99
CA ASN A 32 0.36 4.90 3.92
C ASN A 32 1.19 3.75 4.47
N LEU A 33 1.05 2.58 3.87
CA LEU A 33 1.68 1.36 4.33
C LEU A 33 2.47 0.74 3.19
N VAL A 34 3.54 0.02 3.55
CA VAL A 34 4.12 -0.99 2.67
C VAL A 34 3.75 -2.35 3.23
N VAL A 35 3.20 -3.20 2.35
CA VAL A 35 2.72 -4.56 2.65
C VAL A 35 3.35 -5.57 1.71
N SER A 36 3.27 -6.85 2.08
CA SER A 36 3.63 -7.97 1.20
C SER A 36 2.50 -8.31 0.22
N GLU A 37 2.80 -9.06 -0.84
CA GLU A 37 1.79 -9.61 -1.76
C GLU A 37 0.78 -10.51 -1.03
N ASP A 38 1.26 -11.39 -0.14
CA ASP A 38 0.40 -12.22 0.73
C ASP A 38 -0.61 -11.39 1.55
N ASP A 39 -0.21 -10.19 1.99
CA ASP A 39 -1.10 -9.30 2.74
C ASP A 39 -2.13 -8.61 1.83
N ILE A 40 -1.80 -8.34 0.56
CA ILE A 40 -2.77 -7.86 -0.45
C ILE A 40 -3.85 -8.90 -0.69
N ASP A 41 -3.46 -10.16 -0.92
CA ASP A 41 -4.40 -11.26 -1.14
C ASP A 41 -5.35 -11.40 0.05
N ARG A 42 -4.81 -11.31 1.28
CA ARG A 42 -5.63 -11.31 2.50
C ARG A 42 -6.58 -10.12 2.58
N LEU A 43 -6.15 -8.91 2.22
CA LEU A 43 -7.02 -7.75 2.21
C LEU A 43 -8.19 -7.95 1.24
N MET A 44 -7.90 -8.48 0.04
CA MET A 44 -8.91 -8.79 -0.97
C MET A 44 -9.87 -9.90 -0.49
N ASP A 45 -9.34 -11.01 0.01
CA ASP A 45 -10.13 -12.16 0.50
C ASP A 45 -11.08 -11.80 1.64
N ASN A 46 -10.68 -10.84 2.49
CA ASN A 46 -11.48 -10.37 3.61
C ASN A 46 -12.40 -9.21 3.24
N GLY A 47 -12.44 -8.78 1.97
CA GLY A 47 -13.25 -7.66 1.54
C GLY A 47 -12.85 -6.33 2.19
N ILE A 48 -11.56 -6.14 2.44
CA ILE A 48 -11.02 -4.92 3.06
C ILE A 48 -10.63 -3.96 1.93
N GLY A 49 -11.30 -2.81 1.86
CA GLY A 49 -10.98 -1.78 0.88
C GLY A 49 -9.64 -1.11 1.14
N PHE A 50 -8.84 -0.96 0.08
CA PHE A 50 -7.57 -0.23 0.10
C PHE A 50 -7.34 0.46 -1.24
N ALA A 51 -6.26 1.23 -1.38
CA ALA A 51 -5.84 1.77 -2.66
C ALA A 51 -4.35 1.54 -2.88
N TYR A 52 -3.93 1.15 -4.08
CA TYR A 52 -2.50 1.17 -4.42
C TYR A 52 -2.00 2.60 -4.49
N LEU A 53 -0.76 2.82 -4.05
CA LEU A 53 -0.03 4.06 -4.19
C LEU A 53 1.02 3.89 -5.30
N ASP A 54 0.99 4.78 -6.28
CA ASP A 54 1.90 4.77 -7.42
C ASP A 54 2.42 6.19 -7.68
N ASP A 55 3.65 6.33 -8.18
CA ASP A 55 4.22 7.62 -8.63
C ASP A 55 4.32 7.61 -10.15
N ARG A 56 3.55 8.49 -10.79
CA ARG A 56 3.59 8.68 -12.24
C ARG A 56 4.22 10.02 -12.57
N ASN A 57 5.53 9.99 -12.78
CA ASN A 57 6.34 11.14 -13.18
C ASN A 57 6.20 12.34 -12.21
N GLY A 58 6.29 12.07 -10.90
CA GLY A 58 6.18 13.05 -9.83
C GLY A 58 4.75 13.32 -9.37
N THR A 59 3.76 12.64 -9.94
CA THR A 59 2.36 12.73 -9.53
C THR A 59 1.97 11.45 -8.79
N ILE A 60 1.65 11.58 -7.50
CA ILE A 60 1.14 10.47 -6.71
C ILE A 60 -0.30 10.15 -7.14
N VAL A 61 -0.53 8.92 -7.57
CA VAL A 61 -1.84 8.39 -7.93
C VAL A 61 -2.28 7.34 -6.93
N THR A 62 -3.57 7.35 -6.60
CA THR A 62 -4.24 6.33 -5.79
C THR A 62 -5.17 5.53 -6.66
N ILE A 63 -4.98 4.21 -6.72
CA ILE A 63 -5.86 3.30 -7.49
C ILE A 63 -6.71 2.53 -6.48
N PRO A 64 -7.99 2.89 -6.29
CA PRO A 64 -8.84 2.23 -5.32
C PRO A 64 -9.14 0.79 -5.75
N VAL A 65 -9.03 -0.14 -4.80
CA VAL A 65 -9.48 -1.51 -4.91
C VAL A 65 -10.69 -1.63 -3.99
N ASN A 66 -11.86 -1.64 -4.62
CA ASN A 66 -13.07 -2.02 -3.92
C ASN A 66 -13.23 -3.54 -4.06
N PRO A 67 -13.46 -4.26 -2.95
CA PRO A 67 -13.81 -5.67 -2.98
C PRO A 67 -15.17 -5.91 -3.64
#